data_AF-A0A1A9J895-F1
#
_entry.id   AF-A0A1A9J895-F1
#
_cell.length_a   1.000
_cell.length_b   1.000
_cell.length_c   1.000
_cell.angle_alpha   90.00
_cell.angle_beta   90.00
_cell.angle_gamma   90.00
#
_symmetry.space_group_name_H-M   'P 1'
#
loop_
_entity.id
_entity.type
_entity.pdbx_description
1 polymer ?
#
loop_
_entity_poly.entity_id
_entity_poly.type
_entity_poly.pdbx_seq_one_letter_code
_entity_poly.pdbx_strand_id
1 'polypeptide(L)'
;MVPAGAGLFVGSLVAVYFLLPLDGLGPHRPVLSWTVFVLVLAAVAALILRQIHEVLTDKPDTRPGLAIPVLMALSVLVFAGGYYVLSRHPGEITGLSTRVDALYFTLVTLATIGYGDITPHGQSARVVTVLQILYTFVFLTAAGAALSRRVRMLMEKGGAGRPDDRP
;
A
#
# COMPACT_ATOMS: atom_id res chain seq x y z
N MET A 1 -7.37 9.57 -17.43
CA MET A 1 -6.66 8.36 -17.91
C MET A 1 -5.47 8.12 -17.00
N VAL A 2 -5.51 7.07 -16.18
CA VAL A 2 -4.29 6.55 -15.53
C VAL A 2 -3.34 6.20 -16.68
N PRO A 3 -2.10 6.73 -16.76
CA PRO A 3 -1.21 6.34 -17.84
C PRO A 3 -1.05 4.82 -17.76
N ALA A 4 -1.23 4.14 -18.90
CA ALA A 4 -1.31 2.68 -18.98
C ALA A 4 -0.15 1.97 -18.25
N GLY A 5 1.01 2.62 -18.15
CA GLY A 5 2.16 2.15 -17.39
C GLY A 5 1.92 1.96 -15.89
N ALA A 6 1.09 2.76 -15.22
CA ALA A 6 0.87 2.62 -13.77
C ALA A 6 0.03 1.37 -13.43
N GLY A 7 -0.98 1.07 -14.24
CA GLY A 7 -1.81 -0.13 -14.07
C GLY A 7 -1.01 -1.41 -14.35
N LEU A 8 -0.20 -1.40 -15.40
CA LEU A 8 0.75 -2.48 -15.70
C LEU A 8 1.80 -2.66 -14.57
N PHE A 9 2.26 -1.56 -13.97
CA PHE A 9 3.23 -1.62 -12.87
C PHE A 9 2.61 -2.18 -11.57
N VAL A 10 1.39 -1.77 -11.23
CA VAL A 10 0.67 -2.35 -10.08
C VAL A 10 0.33 -3.82 -10.33
N GLY A 11 -0.12 -4.17 -11.53
CA GLY A 11 -0.37 -5.57 -11.91
C GLY A 11 0.88 -6.45 -11.84
N SER A 12 2.03 -5.93 -12.28
CA SER A 12 3.30 -6.64 -12.16
C SER A 12 3.79 -6.73 -10.71
N LEU A 13 3.58 -5.71 -9.88
CA LEU A 13 3.84 -5.79 -8.43
C LEU A 13 3.03 -6.90 -7.75
N VAL A 14 1.73 -7.00 -8.07
CA VAL A 14 0.86 -8.06 -7.56
C VAL A 14 1.35 -9.42 -8.06
N ALA A 15 1.68 -9.55 -9.34
CA ALA A 15 2.24 -10.78 -9.89
C ALA A 15 3.56 -11.18 -9.18
N VAL A 16 4.46 -10.22 -8.97
CA VAL A 16 5.72 -10.42 -8.24
C VAL A 16 5.46 -10.91 -6.82
N TYR A 17 4.46 -10.38 -6.12
CA TYR A 17 4.08 -10.88 -4.78
C TYR A 17 3.67 -12.36 -4.78
N PHE A 18 2.93 -12.81 -5.81
CA PHE A 18 2.57 -14.23 -5.96
C PHE A 18 3.76 -15.10 -6.41
N LEU A 19 4.68 -14.54 -7.18
CA LEU A 19 5.90 -15.21 -7.67
C LEU A 19 7.03 -15.23 -6.61
N LEU A 20 6.98 -14.33 -5.63
CA LEU A 20 8.01 -14.24 -4.60
C LEU A 20 8.03 -15.55 -3.80
N PRO A 21 9.20 -16.19 -3.60
CA PRO A 21 9.33 -17.42 -2.82
C PRO A 21 9.23 -17.10 -1.32
N LEU A 22 8.06 -16.63 -0.89
CA LEU A 22 7.72 -16.39 0.51
C LEU A 22 7.79 -17.69 1.33
N ASP A 23 7.74 -18.85 0.67
CA ASP A 23 7.87 -20.17 1.31
C ASP A 23 9.29 -20.43 1.88
N GLY A 24 10.30 -19.66 1.45
CA GLY A 24 11.64 -19.64 2.07
C GLY A 24 11.74 -18.78 3.33
N LEU A 25 10.74 -17.94 3.60
CA LEU A 25 10.62 -17.07 4.78
C LEU A 25 9.57 -17.66 5.72
N GLY A 26 9.88 -17.81 7.00
CA GLY A 26 8.96 -18.48 7.92
C GLY A 26 9.63 -18.95 9.22
N PRO A 27 9.00 -19.90 9.93
CA PRO A 27 9.43 -20.34 11.26
C PRO A 27 10.87 -20.87 11.33
N HIS A 28 11.39 -21.35 10.20
CA HIS A 28 12.75 -21.88 10.09
C HIS A 28 13.84 -20.79 10.12
N ARG A 29 13.52 -19.53 9.77
CA ARG A 29 14.46 -18.39 9.77
C ARG A 29 13.77 -17.10 10.26
N PRO A 30 13.30 -17.04 11.51
CA PRO A 30 12.46 -15.95 12.00
C PRO A 30 13.18 -14.60 11.99
N VAL A 31 14.46 -14.57 12.37
CA VAL A 31 15.27 -13.34 12.38
C VAL A 31 15.38 -12.75 10.97
N LEU A 32 15.64 -13.60 9.96
CA LEU A 32 15.77 -13.15 8.58
C LEU A 32 14.44 -12.59 8.06
N SER A 33 13.32 -13.28 8.30
CA SER A 33 11.98 -12.79 7.93
C SER A 33 11.67 -11.41 8.53
N TRP A 34 11.94 -11.23 9.82
CA TRP A 34 11.73 -9.95 10.50
C TRP A 34 12.66 -8.86 9.98
N THR A 35 13.94 -9.16 9.76
CA THR A 35 14.89 -8.17 9.21
C THR A 35 14.49 -7.72 7.81
N VAL A 36 14.10 -8.63 6.92
CA VAL A 36 13.65 -8.30 5.57
C VAL A 36 12.36 -7.48 5.62
N PHE A 37 11.39 -7.89 6.43
CA PHE A 37 10.12 -7.18 6.59
C PHE A 37 10.32 -5.74 7.07
N VAL A 38 11.09 -5.56 8.15
CA VAL A 38 11.37 -4.23 8.72
C VAL A 38 12.19 -3.38 7.76
N LEU A 39 13.20 -3.95 7.10
CA LEU A 39 14.03 -3.23 6.14
C LEU A 39 13.22 -2.74 4.94
N VAL A 40 12.36 -3.60 4.39
CA VAL A 40 11.48 -3.23 3.27
C VAL A 40 10.46 -2.18 3.72
N LEU A 41 9.81 -2.34 4.88
CA LEU A 41 8.90 -1.33 5.42
C LEU A 41 9.59 0.01 5.66
N ALA A 42 10.80 0.00 6.24
CA ALA A 42 11.57 1.21 6.49
C ALA A 42 11.98 1.90 5.18
N ALA A 43 12.39 1.13 4.16
CA ALA A 43 12.69 1.66 2.84
C ALA A 43 11.46 2.31 2.20
N VAL A 44 10.31 1.63 2.23
CA VAL A 44 9.05 2.18 1.69
C VAL A 44 8.63 3.43 2.48
N ALA A 45 8.76 3.41 3.81
CA ALA A 45 8.44 4.55 4.68
C ALA A 45 9.34 5.75 4.36
N ALA A 46 10.65 5.53 4.19
CA ALA A 46 11.59 6.57 3.80
C ALA A 46 11.27 7.15 2.42
N LEU A 47 10.87 6.32 1.44
CA LEU A 47 10.45 6.80 0.12
C LEU A 47 9.17 7.66 0.19
N ILE A 48 8.24 7.30 1.07
CA ILE A 48 7.02 8.08 1.29
C ILE A 48 7.32 9.39 2.00
N LEU A 49 8.14 9.37 3.04
CA LEU A 49 8.57 10.59 3.73
C LEU A 49 9.34 11.51 2.78
N ARG A 50 10.18 10.95 1.91
CA ARG A 50 10.84 11.70 0.83
C ARG A 50 9.83 12.32 -0.12
N GLN A 51 8.80 11.59 -0.55
CA GLN A 51 7.74 12.15 -1.38
C GLN A 51 6.92 13.23 -0.68
N ILE A 52 6.55 13.01 0.59
CA ILE A 52 5.83 13.99 1.39
C ILE A 52 6.67 15.27 1.51
N HIS A 53 7.96 15.13 1.80
CA HIS A 53 8.90 16.25 1.85
C HIS A 53 9.01 16.96 0.51
N GLU A 54 9.17 16.23 -0.61
CA GLU A 54 9.20 16.82 -1.95
C GLU A 54 7.91 17.54 -2.32
N VAL A 55 6.74 16.99 -1.95
CA VAL A 55 5.42 17.59 -2.18
C VAL A 55 5.23 18.85 -1.33
N LEU A 56 5.74 18.87 -0.09
CA LEU A 56 5.71 20.04 0.80
C LEU A 56 6.74 21.12 0.41
N THR A 57 7.85 20.74 -0.23
CA THR A 57 8.94 21.65 -0.61
C THR A 57 8.76 22.20 -2.04
N ASP A 58 7.58 22.03 -2.65
CA ASP A 58 7.16 22.61 -3.93
C ASP A 58 8.19 22.49 -5.06
N LYS A 59 8.91 21.36 -5.13
CA LYS A 59 9.83 21.10 -6.25
C LYS A 59 9.01 20.84 -7.53
N PRO A 60 9.15 21.63 -8.60
CA PRO A 60 8.23 21.61 -9.74
C PRO A 60 8.26 20.35 -10.62
N ASP A 61 9.21 19.43 -10.43
CA ASP A 61 9.57 18.44 -11.47
C ASP A 61 9.39 16.96 -11.05
N THR A 62 9.05 16.66 -9.80
CA THR A 62 8.70 15.29 -9.43
C THR A 62 7.27 15.02 -9.92
N ARG A 63 7.02 13.95 -10.69
CA ARG A 63 5.67 13.49 -11.10
C ARG A 63 4.95 12.84 -9.91
N PRO A 64 4.33 13.57 -8.96
CA PRO A 64 3.94 13.02 -7.65
C PRO A 64 2.68 12.17 -7.79
N GLY A 65 1.86 12.44 -8.82
CA GLY A 65 0.56 11.82 -9.02
C GLY A 65 0.61 10.35 -9.46
N LEU A 66 1.77 9.80 -9.80
CA LEU A 66 1.92 8.38 -10.14
C LEU A 66 2.60 7.55 -9.06
N ALA A 67 3.53 8.17 -8.34
CA ALA A 67 4.37 7.44 -7.41
C ALA A 67 3.63 7.10 -6.10
N ILE A 68 2.68 7.94 -5.68
CA ILE A 68 1.83 7.71 -4.50
C ILE A 68 1.01 6.40 -4.63
N PRO A 69 0.20 6.18 -5.69
CA PRO A 69 -0.53 4.91 -5.86
C PRO A 69 0.37 3.67 -5.91
N VAL A 70 1.54 3.79 -6.55
CA VAL A 70 2.48 2.66 -6.70
C VAL A 70 3.09 2.29 -5.35
N LEU A 71 3.54 3.28 -4.56
CA LEU A 71 4.05 3.04 -3.22
C LEU A 71 2.96 2.51 -2.29
N MET A 72 1.72 2.98 -2.44
CA MET A 72 0.57 2.45 -1.69
C MET A 72 0.32 0.98 -2.01
N ALA A 73 0.30 0.61 -3.30
CA ALA A 73 0.16 -0.78 -3.71
C ALA A 73 1.31 -1.65 -3.18
N LEU A 74 2.55 -1.18 -3.27
CA LEU A 74 3.72 -1.87 -2.73
C LEU A 74 3.59 -2.10 -1.21
N SER A 75 3.14 -1.09 -0.49
CA SER A 75 2.95 -1.16 0.97
C SER A 75 1.93 -2.22 1.37
N VAL A 76 0.80 -2.28 0.67
CA VAL A 76 -0.23 -3.31 0.85
C VAL A 76 0.36 -4.70 0.64
N LEU A 77 1.16 -4.89 -0.41
CA LEU A 77 1.79 -6.19 -0.69
C LEU A 77 2.82 -6.59 0.36
N VAL A 78 3.58 -5.63 0.91
CA VAL A 78 4.55 -5.89 1.99
C VAL A 78 3.82 -6.34 3.25
N PHE A 79 2.74 -5.66 3.66
CA PHE A 79 1.95 -6.08 4.82
C PHE A 79 1.27 -7.42 4.60
N ALA A 80 0.68 -7.65 3.43
CA ALA A 80 0.08 -8.94 3.07
C ALA A 80 1.11 -10.08 3.17
N GLY A 81 2.34 -9.86 2.68
CA GLY A 81 3.44 -10.81 2.82
C GLY A 81 3.83 -11.05 4.27
N GLY A 82 3.91 -9.99 5.08
CA GLY A 82 4.18 -10.08 6.51
C GLY A 82 3.15 -10.94 7.24
N TYR A 83 1.86 -10.69 7.02
CA TYR A 83 0.79 -11.48 7.63
C TYR A 83 0.77 -12.93 7.14
N TYR A 84 1.04 -13.16 5.86
CA TYR A 84 1.12 -14.52 5.31
C TYR A 84 2.26 -15.33 5.95
N VAL A 85 3.45 -14.73 6.11
CA VAL A 85 4.57 -15.37 6.81
C VAL A 85 4.20 -15.61 8.26
N LEU A 86 3.50 -14.67 8.89
CA LEU A 86 3.15 -14.77 10.29
C LEU A 86 2.05 -15.77 10.58
N SER A 87 1.09 -16.00 9.67
CA SER A 87 0.07 -17.03 9.84
C SER A 87 0.64 -18.45 9.83
N ARG A 88 1.86 -18.64 9.33
CA ARG A 88 2.61 -19.91 9.45
C ARG A 88 3.07 -20.19 10.88
N HIS A 89 3.04 -19.20 11.77
CA HIS A 89 3.30 -19.38 13.20
C HIS A 89 1.99 -19.70 13.94
N PRO A 90 1.90 -20.87 14.59
CA PRO A 90 0.69 -21.24 15.32
C PRO A 90 0.31 -20.20 16.39
N GLY A 91 -0.94 -19.78 16.39
CA GLY A 91 -1.49 -18.83 17.38
C GLY A 91 -1.25 -17.35 17.08
N GLU A 92 -0.55 -17.00 16.00
CA GLU A 92 -0.36 -15.58 15.63
C GLU A 92 -1.59 -14.99 14.94
N ILE A 93 -2.16 -15.69 13.95
CA ILE A 93 -3.33 -15.22 13.18
C ILE A 93 -4.34 -16.34 12.98
N THR A 94 -5.61 -16.05 13.21
CA THR A 94 -6.74 -16.95 12.95
C THR A 94 -7.44 -16.54 11.66
N GLY A 95 -7.89 -17.51 10.85
CA GLY A 95 -8.65 -17.26 9.62
C GLY A 95 -7.82 -16.95 8.37
N LEU A 96 -6.48 -16.94 8.48
CA LEU A 96 -5.57 -16.62 7.37
C LEU A 96 -4.77 -17.85 6.93
N SER A 97 -5.09 -18.40 5.76
CA SER A 97 -4.46 -19.61 5.22
C SER A 97 -3.73 -19.40 3.90
N THR A 98 -4.24 -18.49 3.06
CA THR A 98 -3.72 -18.24 1.72
C THR A 98 -3.07 -16.85 1.59
N ARG A 99 -2.27 -16.66 0.54
CA ARG A 99 -1.74 -15.33 0.18
C ARG A 99 -2.86 -14.35 -0.20
N VAL A 100 -3.98 -14.87 -0.68
CA VAL A 100 -5.19 -14.08 -1.00
C VAL A 100 -5.86 -13.62 0.29
N ASP A 101 -5.99 -14.49 1.28
CA ASP A 101 -6.54 -14.14 2.61
C ASP A 101 -5.72 -13.01 3.25
N ALA A 102 -4.39 -13.07 3.11
CA ALA A 102 -3.50 -12.03 3.63
C ALA A 102 -3.68 -10.68 2.93
N LEU A 103 -3.83 -10.70 1.60
CA LEU A 103 -4.09 -9.50 0.80
C LEU A 103 -5.47 -8.93 1.14
N TYR A 104 -6.47 -9.79 1.26
CA TYR A 104 -7.83 -9.44 1.67
C TYR A 104 -7.83 -8.79 3.06
N PHE A 105 -7.21 -9.42 4.07
CA PHE A 105 -7.09 -8.86 5.41
C PHE A 105 -6.44 -7.47 5.38
N THR A 106 -5.32 -7.34 4.66
CA THR A 106 -4.60 -6.07 4.55
C THR A 106 -5.48 -4.98 3.95
N LEU A 107 -6.22 -5.28 2.88
CA LEU A 107 -7.13 -4.34 2.23
C LEU A 107 -8.34 -3.99 3.10
N VAL A 108 -8.94 -4.97 3.77
CA VAL A 108 -10.07 -4.77 4.70
C VAL A 108 -9.67 -3.89 5.88
N THR A 109 -8.47 -4.09 6.44
CA THR A 109 -7.91 -3.26 7.50
C THR A 109 -7.55 -1.86 6.98
N LEU A 110 -6.95 -1.74 5.79
CA LEU A 110 -6.64 -0.45 5.16
C LEU A 110 -7.90 0.37 4.90
N ALA A 111 -8.96 -0.29 4.42
CA ALA A 111 -10.27 0.32 4.18
C ALA A 111 -11.06 0.54 5.47
N THR A 112 -10.51 0.17 6.63
CA THR A 112 -11.15 0.26 7.96
C THR A 112 -12.50 -0.47 8.04
N ILE A 113 -12.72 -1.48 7.20
CA ILE A 113 -13.98 -2.25 7.17
C ILE A 113 -14.02 -3.24 8.34
N GLY A 114 -12.94 -4.01 8.52
CA GLY A 114 -12.77 -4.90 9.69
C GLY A 114 -13.87 -5.94 9.88
N TYR A 115 -14.12 -6.81 8.88
CA TYR A 115 -15.17 -7.84 8.96
C TYR A 115 -15.03 -8.80 10.15
N GLY A 116 -13.81 -8.98 10.68
CA GLY A 116 -13.54 -9.80 11.87
C GLY A 116 -13.44 -11.31 11.60
N ASP A 117 -13.44 -11.72 10.34
CA ASP A 117 -13.21 -13.08 9.87
C ASP A 117 -11.73 -13.50 9.96
N ILE A 118 -10.81 -12.54 9.90
CA ILE A 118 -9.36 -12.73 10.12
C ILE A 118 -8.91 -11.86 11.30
N THR A 119 -8.27 -12.48 12.29
CA THR A 119 -7.90 -11.79 13.54
C THR A 119 -6.46 -12.07 13.99
N PRO A 120 -5.67 -11.02 14.28
CA PRO A 120 -4.35 -11.16 14.88
C PRO A 120 -4.46 -11.43 16.39
N HIS A 121 -3.96 -12.58 16.85
CA HIS A 121 -3.98 -12.98 18.26
C HIS A 121 -2.62 -12.84 18.94
N GLY A 122 -1.55 -13.25 18.25
CA GLY A 122 -0.20 -13.24 18.81
C GLY A 122 0.41 -11.84 18.87
N GLN A 123 1.47 -11.71 19.67
CA GLN A 123 2.13 -10.41 19.91
C GLN A 123 2.76 -9.87 18.63
N SER A 124 3.38 -10.73 17.83
CA SER A 124 3.97 -10.37 16.55
C SER A 124 2.89 -9.81 15.61
N ALA A 125 1.73 -10.46 15.55
CA ALA A 125 0.65 -10.08 14.65
C ALA A 125 0.08 -8.73 15.05
N ARG A 126 -0.12 -8.51 16.35
CA ARG A 126 -0.55 -7.22 16.90
C ARG A 126 0.42 -6.09 16.58
N VAL A 127 1.73 -6.32 16.73
CA VAL A 127 2.75 -5.32 16.38
C VAL A 127 2.66 -4.98 14.90
N VAL A 128 2.59 -5.97 14.01
CA VAL A 128 2.45 -5.75 12.56
C VAL A 128 1.16 -4.98 12.25
N THR A 129 0.05 -5.29 12.92
CA THR A 129 -1.23 -4.58 12.75
C THR A 129 -1.17 -3.13 13.23
N VAL A 130 -0.54 -2.87 14.38
CA VAL A 130 -0.32 -1.49 14.85
C VAL A 130 0.52 -0.71 13.83
N LEU A 131 1.59 -1.32 13.31
CA LEU A 131 2.41 -0.70 12.27
C LEU A 131 1.60 -0.41 11.01
N GLN A 132 0.74 -1.33 10.56
CA GLN A 132 -0.13 -1.11 9.41
C GLN A 132 -1.09 0.05 9.65
N ILE A 133 -1.72 0.13 10.82
CA ILE A 133 -2.65 1.22 11.15
C ILE A 133 -1.94 2.57 11.07
N LEU A 134 -0.76 2.69 11.69
CA LEU A 134 0.05 3.91 11.63
C LEU A 134 0.41 4.27 10.19
N TYR A 135 0.75 3.26 9.38
CA TYR A 135 1.00 3.42 7.96
C TYR A 135 -0.24 4.02 7.28
N THR A 136 -1.39 3.38 7.39
CA THR A 136 -2.67 3.75 6.76
C THR A 136 -3.01 5.23 6.93
N PHE A 137 -2.80 5.82 8.11
CA PHE A 137 -3.05 7.24 8.34
C PHE A 137 -2.21 8.14 7.42
N VAL A 138 -0.92 7.84 7.27
CA VAL A 138 -0.01 8.58 6.38
C VAL A 138 -0.44 8.43 4.92
N PHE A 139 -0.87 7.24 4.51
CA PHE A 139 -1.34 7.03 3.13
C PHE A 139 -2.67 7.68 2.84
N LEU A 140 -3.61 7.66 3.77
CA LEU A 140 -4.95 8.20 3.53
C LEU A 140 -4.87 9.70 3.22
N THR A 141 -4.00 10.42 3.92
CA THR A 141 -3.69 11.83 3.64
C THR A 141 -3.08 12.01 2.23
N ALA A 142 -2.09 11.18 1.86
CA ALA A 142 -1.44 11.27 0.55
C ALA A 142 -2.37 10.89 -0.61
N ALA A 143 -3.19 9.85 -0.43
CA ALA A 143 -4.18 9.38 -1.40
C ALA A 143 -5.27 10.42 -1.62
N GLY A 144 -5.77 11.05 -0.55
CA GLY A 144 -6.72 12.17 -0.64
C GLY A 144 -6.14 13.32 -1.46
N ALA A 145 -4.91 13.75 -1.16
CA ALA A 145 -4.24 14.81 -1.92
C ALA A 145 -4.05 14.46 -3.40
N ALA A 146 -3.69 13.21 -3.72
CA ALA A 146 -3.54 12.75 -5.09
C ALA A 146 -4.88 12.74 -5.86
N LEU A 147 -5.96 12.32 -5.20
CA LEU A 147 -7.30 12.30 -5.78
C LEU A 147 -7.80 13.72 -6.07
N SER A 148 -7.65 14.64 -5.11
CA SER A 148 -8.04 16.05 -5.28
C SER A 148 -7.34 16.70 -6.48
N ARG A 149 -6.05 16.43 -6.66
CA ARG A 149 -5.29 16.91 -7.82
C ARG A 149 -5.84 16.35 -9.14
N ARG A 150 -6.18 15.05 -9.18
CA ARG A 150 -6.78 14.43 -10.37
C ARG A 150 -8.15 15.00 -10.72
N VAL A 151 -9.01 15.21 -9.72
CA VAL A 151 -10.33 15.81 -9.92
C VAL A 151 -10.19 17.22 -10.48
N ARG A 152 -9.31 18.05 -9.90
CA ARG A 152 -9.04 19.40 -10.39
C ARG A 152 -8.58 19.43 -11.86
N MET A 153 -7.65 18.54 -12.24
CA MET A 153 -7.19 18.43 -13.63
C MET A 153 -8.30 18.02 -14.62
N LEU A 154 -9.25 17.18 -14.19
CA LEU A 154 -10.39 16.80 -15.03
C LEU A 154 -11.39 17.95 -15.18
N MET A 155 -11.61 18.73 -14.13
CA MET A 155 -12.48 19.91 -14.17
C MET A 155 -11.91 21.02 -15.05
N GLU A 156 -10.60 21.27 -14.99
CA GLU A 156 -9.93 22.27 -15.84
C GLU A 156 -10.00 21.91 -17.33
N LYS A 157 -9.84 20.63 -17.68
CA LYS A 157 -9.99 20.15 -19.06
C LYS A 157 -11.44 20.17 -19.56
N GLY A 158 -12.42 20.00 -18.67
CA GLY A 158 -13.84 20.08 -19.01
C GLY A 158 -14.35 21.52 -19.18
N GLY A 159 -13.72 22.50 -18.53
CA GLY A 159 -14.09 23.92 -18.62
C GLY A 159 -13.56 24.66 -19.86
N ALA A 160 -12.45 24.21 -20.44
CA ALA A 160 -11.81 24.87 -21.59
C ALA A 160 -12.52 24.63 -22.95
N GLY A 161 -13.58 23.82 -22.98
CA GLY A 161 -14.29 23.42 -24.21
C GLY A 161 -15.67 24.03 -24.41
N ARG A 162 -16.08 25.04 -23.63
CA ARG A 162 -17.40 25.68 -23.76
C ARG A 162 -17.24 26.98 -24.57
N PRO A 163 -17.65 27.04 -25.86
CA PRO A 163 -17.65 28.27 -26.62
C PRO A 163 -18.54 29.29 -25.93
N ASP A 164 -18.02 30.49 -25.73
CA ASP A 164 -18.79 31.65 -25.24
C ASP A 164 -19.66 32.15 -26.40
N ASP A 165 -20.74 31.42 -26.69
CA ASP A 165 -21.79 31.89 -27.59
C ASP A 165 -22.65 32.89 -26.80
N ARG A 166 -22.09 34.09 -26.61
CA ARG A 166 -22.86 35.26 -26.19
C ARG A 166 -23.26 36.06 -27.44
N PRO A 167 -24.56 36.27 -27.67
CA PRO A 167 -25.07 37.04 -28.81
C PRO A 167 -24.78 38.53 -28.68
#